data_AF-A0A1M5K5B9-F1
#
_entry.id   AF-A0A1M5K5B9-F1
#
_cell.length_a   1.000
_cell.length_b   1.000
_cell.length_c   1.000
_cell.angle_alpha   90.00
_cell.angle_beta   90.00
_cell.angle_gamma   90.00
#
_symmetry.space_group_name_H-M   'P 1'
#
loop_
_entity.id
_entity.type
_entity.pdbx_description
1 polymer ?
#
loop_
_entity_poly.entity_id
_entity_poly.type
_entity_poly.pdbx_seq_one_letter_code
_entity_poly.pdbx_strand_id
1 'polypeptide(L)' 'MTFQISQRGDEYLKTAQTLLRAAETMTDRVIAGQLKALADDYQQRAEKASHVDAAKAFARSAANAEGECT' A
#
# COMPACT_ATOMS: atom_id res chain seq x y z
N MET A 1 -6.21 -4.10 13.69
CA MET A 1 -4.81 -3.65 13.80
C MET A 1 -4.60 -2.59 12.73
N THR A 2 -4.38 -1.34 13.11
CA THR A 2 -4.12 -0.27 12.14
C THR A 2 -2.66 -0.37 11.71
N PHE A 3 -2.40 -1.03 10.58
CA PHE A 3 -1.10 -0.93 9.93
C PHE A 3 -0.86 0.55 9.66
N GLN A 4 0.24 1.12 10.18
CA GLN A 4 0.67 2.46 9.83
C GLN A 4 1.15 2.41 8.38
N ILE A 5 0.20 2.53 7.46
CA ILE A 5 0.46 2.51 6.05
C ILE A 5 1.22 3.80 5.73
N SER A 6 2.44 3.65 5.20
CA SER A 6 3.24 4.78 4.74
C SER A 6 2.47 5.58 3.70
N GLN A 7 2.75 6.88 3.55
CA GLN A 7 2.00 7.78 2.67
C GLN A 7 1.82 7.23 1.22
N ARG A 8 2.84 6.52 0.72
CA ARG A 8 2.79 5.79 -0.57
C ARG A 8 1.84 4.59 -0.57
N GLY A 9 1.80 3.82 0.52
CA GLY A 9 0.84 2.73 0.68
C GLY A 9 -0.61 3.25 0.73
N ASP A 10 -0.84 4.43 1.29
CA ASP A 10 -2.18 5.06 1.36
C ASP A 10 -2.69 5.42 -0.04
N GLU A 11 -1.83 5.99 -0.88
CA GLU A 11 -2.15 6.28 -2.29
C GLU A 11 -2.51 5.01 -3.08
N TYR A 12 -1.76 3.92 -2.88
CA TYR A 12 -2.08 2.64 -3.51
C TYR A 12 -3.41 2.07 -3.01
N LEU A 13 -3.70 2.19 -1.72
CA LEU A 13 -4.97 1.73 -1.12
C LEU A 13 -6.17 2.54 -1.62
N LYS A 14 -6.05 3.87 -1.72
CA LYS A 14 -7.09 4.73 -2.32
C LYS A 14 -7.39 4.36 -3.76
N THR A 15 -6.34 4.02 -4.52
CA THR A 15 -6.49 3.58 -5.90
C THR A 15 -7.24 2.24 -5.96
N ALA A 16 -6.87 1.27 -5.12
CA ALA A 16 -7.56 -0.01 -5.03
C ALA A 16 -9.05 0.15 -4.67
N GLN A 17 -9.37 0.99 -3.68
CA GLN A 17 -10.75 1.28 -3.30
C GLN A 17 -11.55 1.94 -4.44
N THR A 18 -10.92 2.84 -5.19
CA THR A 18 -11.55 3.47 -6.36
C THR A 18 -11.86 2.44 -7.45
N LEU A 19 -10.93 1.52 -7.71
CA LEU A 19 -11.10 0.44 -8.68
C LEU A 19 -12.19 -0.56 -8.26
N LEU A 20 -12.26 -0.90 -6.97
CA LEU A 20 -13.33 -1.75 -6.43
C LEU A 20 -14.70 -1.10 -6.61
N ARG A 21 -14.82 0.19 -6.29
CA ARG A 21 -16.08 0.93 -6.48
C ARG A 21 -16.48 0.97 -7.94
N ALA A 22 -15.53 1.17 -8.85
CA ALA A 22 -15.77 1.10 -10.28
C ALA A 22 -16.25 -0.30 -10.71
N ALA A 23 -15.65 -1.36 -10.15
CA ALA A 23 -16.04 -2.74 -10.40
C ALA A 23 -17.46 -3.04 -9.92
N GLU A 24 -17.86 -2.52 -8.77
CA GLU A 24 -19.22 -2.67 -8.22
C GLU A 24 -20.28 -1.98 -9.08
N THR A 25 -19.94 -0.86 -9.69
CA THR A 25 -20.84 -0.16 -10.63
C THR A 25 -20.83 -0.73 -12.04
N MET A 26 -19.94 -1.69 -12.33
CA MET A 26 -19.75 -2.21 -13.68
C MET A 26 -20.71 -3.37 -13.98
N THR A 27 -21.53 -3.20 -15.02
CA THR A 27 -22.48 -4.23 -15.46
C THR A 27 -21.79 -5.39 -16.19
N ASP A 28 -20.68 -5.10 -16.87
CA ASP A 28 -19.89 -6.12 -17.55
C ASP A 28 -19.07 -6.93 -16.52
N ARG A 29 -19.38 -8.23 -16.43
CA ARG A 29 -18.75 -9.15 -15.48
C ARG A 29 -17.26 -9.37 -15.77
N VAL A 30 -16.83 -9.29 -17.02
CA VAL A 30 -15.43 -9.44 -17.41
C VAL A 30 -14.65 -8.22 -16.96
N ILE A 31 -15.18 -7.02 -17.20
CA ILE A 31 -14.55 -5.77 -16.78
C ILE A 31 -14.53 -5.66 -15.24
N ALA A 32 -15.63 -6.03 -14.57
CA ALA A 32 -15.68 -6.09 -13.11
C ALA A 32 -14.63 -7.04 -12.52
N GLY A 33 -14.41 -8.19 -13.18
CA GLY A 33 -13.36 -9.15 -12.80
C GLY A 33 -11.95 -8.57 -12.96
N GLN A 34 -11.69 -7.88 -14.07
CA GLN A 34 -10.39 -7.23 -14.30
C GLN A 34 -10.11 -6.10 -13.29
N LEU A 35 -11.12 -5.29 -12.99
CA LEU A 35 -10.99 -4.21 -12.00
C LEU A 35 -10.72 -4.75 -10.59
N LYS A 36 -11.34 -5.87 -10.22
CA LYS A 36 -11.04 -6.56 -8.95
C LYS A 36 -9.61 -7.08 -8.91
N ALA A 37 -9.16 -7.78 -9.95
CA ALA A 37 -7.79 -8.28 -10.03
C ALA A 37 -6.75 -7.14 -9.95
N LEU A 38 -7.05 -5.99 -10.56
CA LEU A 38 -6.21 -4.81 -10.47
C LEU A 38 -6.21 -4.22 -9.05
N ALA A 39 -7.37 -4.14 -8.40
CA ALA A 39 -7.46 -3.67 -7.03
C ALA A 39 -6.67 -4.57 -6.05
N ASP A 40 -6.72 -5.89 -6.23
CA ASP A 40 -5.95 -6.84 -5.43
C ASP A 40 -4.43 -6.65 -5.60
N ASP A 41 -3.94 -6.45 -6.84
CA ASP A 41 -2.52 -6.13 -7.10
C ASP A 41 -2.09 -4.83 -6.42
N TYR A 42 -2.94 -3.79 -6.48
CA TYR A 42 -2.67 -2.51 -5.82
C TYR A 42 -2.65 -2.64 -4.29
N GLN A 43 -3.53 -3.45 -3.71
CA GLN A 43 -3.56 -3.69 -2.27
C GLN A 43 -2.29 -4.43 -1.82
N GLN A 44 -1.83 -5.43 -2.58
CA GLN A 44 -0.58 -6.13 -2.31
C GLN A 44 0.64 -5.20 -2.44
N ARG A 45 0.63 -4.25 -3.39
CA ARG A 45 1.67 -3.22 -3.51
C ARG A 45 1.65 -2.22 -2.36
N ALA A 46 0.48 -1.84 -1.87
CA ALA A 46 0.35 -0.97 -0.70
C ALA A 46 1.01 -1.58 0.53
N GLU A 47 0.76 -2.88 0.76
CA GLU A 47 1.35 -3.63 1.88
C GLU A 47 2.88 -3.73 1.76
N LYS A 48 3.38 -4.06 0.57
CA LYS A 48 4.83 -4.11 0.29
C LYS A 48 5.49 -2.73 0.46
N ALA A 49 4.87 -1.67 -0.04
CA ALA A 49 5.39 -0.31 0.07
C ALA A 49 5.47 0.12 1.55
N SER A 50 4.45 -0.20 2.35
CA SER A 50 4.45 0.05 3.78
C SER A 50 5.56 -0.72 4.50
N HIS A 51 5.83 -1.97 4.12
CA HIS A 51 6.93 -2.76 4.67
C HIS A 51 8.32 -2.20 4.31
N VAL A 52 8.51 -1.76 3.07
CA VAL A 52 9.79 -1.19 2.61
C VAL A 52 10.07 0.15 3.29
N ASP A 53 9.08 1.02 3.42
CA ASP A 53 9.23 2.29 4.12
C ASP A 53 9.45 2.08 5.63
N ALA A 54 8.79 1.11 6.25
CA ALA A 54 9.04 0.72 7.65
C ALA A 54 10.49 0.23 7.82
N ALA A 55 10.97 -0.69 6.96
CA ALA A 55 12.35 -1.19 7.01
C ALA A 55 13.39 -0.07 6.84
N LYS A 56 13.12 0.90 5.96
CA LYS A 56 13.98 2.06 5.76
C LYS A 56 13.97 3.01 6.96
N ALA A 57 12.81 3.22 7.58
CA ALA A 57 12.70 4.00 8.81
C ALA A 57 13.45 3.35 9.98
N PHE A 58 13.33 2.02 10.13
CA PHE A 58 14.10 1.25 11.10
C PHE A 58 15.60 1.36 10.88
N ALA A 59 16.08 1.21 9.64
CA ALA A 59 17.50 1.37 9.31
C ALA A 59 18.03 2.79 9.62
N ARG A 60 17.22 3.83 9.38
CA ARG A 60 17.56 5.21 9.76
C ARG A 60 17.61 5.40 11.27
N SER A 61 16.67 4.82 12.03
CA SER A 61 16.68 4.90 13.49
C SER A 61 17.90 4.21 14.10
N ALA A 62 18.30 3.05 13.56
CA ALA A 62 19.50 2.35 13.98
C ALA A 62 20.76 3.19 13.72
N ALA A 63 20.91 3.77 12.52
CA ALA A 63 22.05 4.61 12.18
C ALA A 63 22.17 5.89 13.03
N ASN A 64 21.05 6.46 13.50
CA ASN A 64 21.09 7.62 14.39
C ASN A 64 21.37 7.24 15.86
N ALA A 65 20.96 6.05 16.31
CA ALA A 65 21.27 5.56 17.65
C ALA A 65 22.77 5.28 17.85
N GLU A 66 23.50 5.01 16.77
CA GLU A 66 24.95 4.77 16.77
C GLU A 66 25.77 6.07 16.66
N GLY A 67 25.14 7.20 16.32
CA GLY A 67 25.79 8.51 16.17
C GLY A 67 25.73 9.42 17.40
N GLU A 68 25.05 9.02 18.48
CA GLU A 68 24.86 9.83 19.70
C GLU A 68 25.90 9.53 20.81
N CYS A 69 26.99 8.83 20.47
CA CYS A 69 28.10 8.52 21.39
C CYS A 69 29.47 8.98 20.88
N THR A 70 29.53 10.14 20.21
CA THR A 70 30.78 10.88 19.94
C THR A 70 30.69 12.32 20.39
#